data_AF-A0A3M1JBC3-F1
#
_entry.id   AF-A0A3M1JBC3-F1
#
_cell.length_a   1.000
_cell.length_b   1.000
_cell.length_c   1.000
_cell.angle_alpha   90.00
_cell.angle_beta   90.00
_cell.angle_gamma   90.00
#
_symmetry.space_group_name_H-M   'P 1'
#
loop_
_entity.id
_entity.type
_entity.pdbx_description
1 polymer ?
#
loop_
_entity_poly.entity_id
_entity_poly.type
_entity_poly.pdbx_seq_one_letter_code
_entity_poly.pdbx_strand_id
1 'polypeptide(L)'
;MPQTNADTDKTNPLPQHEPGFCRVGSPCWWRRVFLFFTAVTGYILLFIGGLPVVGGGISVLAVIPAMVGGWFFRILGGVLLGAFLILLNVVLFTWYPDPFSNPTASGNVQGIPITFVILATGAASGWVRQLVNRANRQAAELRREQVALKHEIEERIAAEAALAHIQQT
;
A
#
# COMPACT_ATOMS: atom_id res chain seq x y z
N MET A 1 31.65 -26.56 41.46
CA MET A 1 30.48 -25.65 41.50
C MET A 1 30.29 -25.10 40.09
N PRO A 2 29.23 -25.48 39.37
CA PRO A 2 28.99 -25.00 38.01
C PRO A 2 28.36 -23.60 38.07
N GLN A 3 28.98 -22.64 37.40
CA GLN A 3 28.41 -21.30 37.22
C GLN A 3 27.29 -21.38 36.17
N THR A 4 26.06 -21.14 36.63
CA THR A 4 24.87 -21.01 35.81
C THR A 4 24.90 -19.67 35.07
N ASN A 5 25.19 -19.69 33.78
CA ASN A 5 25.13 -18.54 32.88
C ASN A 5 23.69 -18.01 32.79
N ALA A 6 23.43 -16.89 33.46
CA ALA A 6 22.13 -16.23 33.55
C ALA A 6 22.02 -14.99 32.62
N ASP A 7 22.76 -14.96 31.51
CA ASP A 7 22.96 -13.74 30.70
C ASP A 7 22.38 -13.83 29.27
N THR A 8 21.35 -14.65 29.05
CA THR A 8 20.71 -14.80 27.72
C THR A 8 19.37 -14.09 27.55
N ASP A 9 18.93 -13.25 28.50
CA ASP A 9 17.62 -12.58 28.45
C ASP A 9 17.69 -11.07 28.16
N LYS A 10 18.53 -10.67 27.18
CA LYS A 10 18.58 -9.28 26.67
C LYS A 10 18.31 -9.14 25.18
N THR A 11 18.08 -10.23 24.46
CA THR A 11 17.84 -10.22 23.02
C THR A 11 16.37 -10.36 22.66
N ASN A 12 15.46 -9.82 23.49
CA ASN A 12 14.06 -9.71 23.08
C ASN A 12 13.94 -8.37 22.31
N PRO A 13 14.01 -8.36 20.96
CA PRO A 13 13.89 -7.13 20.22
C PRO A 13 12.52 -6.53 20.53
N LEU A 14 12.53 -5.32 21.12
CA LEU A 14 11.32 -4.55 21.38
C LEU A 14 10.39 -4.64 20.16
N PRO A 15 9.08 -4.85 20.36
CA PRO A 15 8.12 -5.02 19.27
C PRO A 15 8.25 -3.82 18.34
N GLN A 16 8.81 -4.06 17.15
CA GLN A 16 9.10 -2.98 16.21
C GLN A 16 7.79 -2.33 15.80
N HIS A 17 7.59 -1.13 16.34
CA HIS A 17 6.46 -0.27 16.06
C HIS A 17 6.41 -0.05 14.54
N GLU A 18 5.47 -0.68 13.83
CA GLU A 18 5.40 -0.59 12.36
C GLU A 18 5.27 0.90 11.97
N PRO A 19 6.31 1.52 11.38
CA PRO A 19 6.29 2.94 11.08
C PRO A 19 5.39 3.14 9.86
N GLY A 20 4.13 3.50 10.10
CA GLY A 20 3.18 3.78 9.01
C GLY A 20 1.71 3.48 9.31
N PHE A 21 1.41 2.80 10.42
CA PHE A 21 0.03 2.63 10.87
C PHE A 21 -0.45 3.88 11.59
N CYS A 22 -1.21 4.70 10.88
CA CYS A 22 -2.07 5.68 11.52
C CYS A 22 -3.10 4.89 12.35
N ARG A 23 -3.05 5.03 13.67
CA ARG A 23 -4.08 4.48 14.56
C ARG A 23 -5.44 5.00 14.06
N VAL A 24 -6.43 4.11 13.98
CA VAL A 24 -7.81 4.48 13.61
C VAL A 24 -8.25 5.63 14.53
N GLY A 25 -8.77 6.71 13.94
CA GLY A 25 -9.14 7.93 14.67
C GLY A 25 -8.05 9.01 14.78
N SER A 26 -6.82 8.76 14.32
CA SER A 26 -5.77 9.79 14.29
C SER A 26 -6.00 10.81 13.14
N PRO A 27 -5.48 12.05 13.24
CA PRO A 27 -5.62 13.08 12.18
C PRO A 27 -5.09 12.63 10.81
N CYS A 28 -4.07 11.76 10.81
CA CYS A 28 -3.49 11.23 9.58
C CYS A 28 -4.39 10.19 8.90
N TRP A 29 -5.28 9.51 9.65
CA TRP A 29 -6.31 8.65 9.07
C TRP A 29 -7.37 9.47 8.33
N TRP A 30 -7.85 10.57 8.94
CA TRP A 30 -8.81 11.48 8.33
C TRP A 30 -8.32 12.07 7.01
N ARG A 31 -7.05 12.45 6.93
CA ARG A 31 -6.46 12.95 5.68
C ARG A 31 -6.51 11.91 4.55
N ARG A 32 -6.28 10.63 4.85
CA ARG A 32 -6.36 9.55 3.84
C ARG A 32 -7.80 9.32 3.38
N VAL A 33 -8.73 9.34 4.33
CA VAL A 33 -10.17 9.21 4.05
C VAL A 33 -10.63 10.39 3.18
N PHE A 34 -10.26 11.62 3.53
CA PHE A 34 -10.58 12.82 2.76
C PHE A 34 -10.04 12.73 1.33
N LEU A 35 -8.77 12.34 1.14
CA LEU A 35 -8.18 12.14 -0.20
C LEU A 35 -8.95 11.11 -1.02
N PHE A 36 -9.37 10.01 -0.40
CA PHE A 36 -10.17 9.00 -1.08
C PHE A 36 -11.54 9.55 -1.50
N PHE A 37 -12.25 10.22 -0.60
CA PHE A 37 -13.54 10.85 -0.93
C PHE A 37 -13.40 11.90 -2.02
N THR A 38 -12.38 12.75 -1.98
CA THR A 38 -12.11 13.73 -3.05
C THR A 38 -11.87 13.05 -4.40
N ALA A 39 -11.13 11.94 -4.43
CA ALA A 39 -10.92 11.16 -5.65
C ALA A 39 -12.22 10.55 -6.19
N VAL A 40 -13.07 10.01 -5.31
CA VAL A 40 -14.39 9.45 -5.68
C VAL A 40 -15.33 10.55 -6.17
N THR A 41 -15.41 11.69 -5.48
CA THR A 41 -16.21 12.83 -5.90
C THR A 41 -15.75 13.36 -7.26
N GLY A 42 -14.44 13.52 -7.45
CA GLY A 42 -13.87 13.91 -8.74
C GLY A 42 -14.25 12.93 -9.86
N TYR A 43 -14.18 11.62 -9.58
CA TYR A 43 -14.62 10.59 -10.52
C TYR A 43 -16.11 10.70 -10.87
N ILE A 44 -16.99 10.90 -9.90
CA ILE A 44 -18.45 11.05 -10.15
C ILE A 44 -18.72 12.27 -11.03
N LEU A 45 -18.10 13.42 -10.74
CA LEU A 45 -18.25 14.62 -11.57
C LEU A 45 -17.77 14.38 -13.00
N LEU A 46 -16.63 13.69 -13.14
CA LEU A 46 -16.07 13.33 -14.44
C LEU A 46 -16.98 12.37 -15.20
N PHE A 47 -17.58 11.39 -14.51
CA PHE A 47 -18.55 10.46 -15.07
C PHE A 47 -19.76 11.21 -15.62
N ILE A 48 -20.39 12.08 -14.83
CA ILE A 48 -21.59 12.82 -15.24
C ILE A 48 -21.30 13.70 -16.47
N GLY A 49 -20.16 14.41 -16.48
CA GLY A 49 -19.79 15.29 -17.59
C GLY A 49 -19.27 14.57 -18.84
N GLY A 50 -18.59 13.44 -18.66
CA GLY A 50 -17.92 12.72 -19.74
C GLY A 50 -18.73 11.58 -20.34
N LEU A 51 -19.75 11.06 -19.65
CA LEU A 51 -20.66 10.03 -20.17
C LEU A 51 -21.25 10.39 -21.55
N PRO A 52 -21.77 11.61 -21.81
CA PRO A 52 -22.32 11.93 -23.13
C PRO A 52 -21.28 12.00 -24.26
N VAL A 53 -19.99 12.11 -23.92
CA VAL A 53 -18.89 12.26 -24.91
C VAL A 53 -18.19 10.93 -25.16
N VAL A 54 -17.93 10.17 -24.10
CA VAL A 54 -17.09 8.96 -24.12
C VAL A 54 -17.93 7.68 -24.00
N GLY A 55 -19.20 7.81 -23.59
CA GLY A 55 -20.09 6.68 -23.32
C GLY A 55 -19.57 5.80 -22.19
N GLY A 56 -19.88 4.50 -22.24
CA GLY A 56 -19.49 3.53 -21.22
C GLY A 56 -17.98 3.39 -20.96
N GLY A 57 -17.11 3.86 -21.85
CA GLY A 57 -15.65 3.83 -21.68
C GLY A 57 -15.15 4.61 -20.46
N ILE A 58 -15.95 5.58 -19.97
CA ILE A 58 -15.60 6.38 -18.79
C ILE A 58 -15.51 5.54 -17.50
N SER A 59 -16.14 4.36 -17.48
CA SER A 59 -16.09 3.42 -16.35
C SER A 59 -14.67 2.95 -16.02
N VAL A 60 -13.75 2.92 -17.00
CA VAL A 60 -12.33 2.55 -16.78
C VAL A 60 -11.62 3.52 -15.82
N LEU A 61 -12.06 4.78 -15.77
CA LEU A 61 -11.49 5.77 -14.84
C LEU A 61 -11.77 5.44 -13.36
N ALA A 62 -12.71 4.54 -13.06
CA ALA A 62 -12.95 4.04 -11.70
C ALA A 62 -11.74 3.27 -11.14
N VAL A 63 -10.81 2.84 -11.99
CA VAL A 63 -9.55 2.21 -11.57
C VAL A 63 -8.71 3.16 -10.72
N ILE A 64 -8.75 4.48 -10.98
CA ILE A 64 -7.97 5.48 -10.24
C ILE A 64 -8.39 5.51 -8.76
N PRO A 65 -9.66 5.80 -8.39
CA PRO A 65 -10.08 5.77 -6.99
C PRO A 65 -9.92 4.37 -6.37
N ALA A 66 -10.07 3.28 -7.14
CA ALA A 66 -9.81 1.93 -6.65
C ALA A 66 -8.34 1.72 -6.26
N MET A 67 -7.39 2.17 -7.09
CA MET A 67 -5.95 2.13 -6.79
C MET A 67 -5.61 2.96 -5.57
N VAL A 68 -6.19 4.17 -5.47
CA VAL A 68 -6.01 5.05 -4.31
C VAL A 68 -6.53 4.38 -3.04
N GLY A 69 -7.70 3.73 -3.10
CA GLY A 69 -8.28 2.97 -1.98
C GLY A 69 -7.41 1.78 -1.56
N GLY A 70 -6.99 0.94 -2.52
CA GLY A 70 -6.11 -0.20 -2.27
C GLY A 70 -4.76 0.22 -1.71
N TRP A 71 -4.24 1.35 -2.16
CA TRP A 71 -3.02 1.93 -1.61
C TRP A 71 -3.24 2.29 -0.14
N PHE A 72 -4.24 3.10 0.21
CA PHE A 72 -4.34 3.65 1.58
C PHE A 72 -4.83 2.65 2.64
N PHE A 73 -5.68 1.68 2.28
CA PHE A 73 -6.40 0.84 3.24
C PHE A 73 -5.97 -0.64 3.25
N ARG A 74 -4.80 -0.97 2.66
CA ARG A 74 -4.28 -2.34 2.47
C ARG A 74 -5.18 -3.18 1.55
N ILE A 75 -4.89 -4.48 1.44
CA ILE A 75 -5.64 -5.45 0.64
C ILE A 75 -7.12 -5.48 1.03
N LEU A 76 -7.45 -5.62 2.32
CA LEU A 76 -8.84 -5.75 2.77
C LEU A 76 -9.66 -4.49 2.45
N GLY A 77 -9.07 -3.32 2.65
CA GLY A 77 -9.69 -2.05 2.29
C GLY A 77 -9.80 -1.87 0.77
N GLY A 78 -8.81 -2.31 0.00
CA GLY A 78 -8.88 -2.31 -1.47
C GLY A 78 -10.02 -3.18 -2.00
N VAL A 79 -10.26 -4.35 -1.41
CA VAL A 79 -11.37 -5.24 -1.79
C VAL A 79 -12.73 -4.61 -1.42
N LEU A 80 -12.89 -4.13 -0.19
CA LEU A 80 -14.13 -3.50 0.25
C LEU A 80 -14.45 -2.23 -0.55
N LEU A 81 -13.44 -1.39 -0.79
CA LEU A 81 -13.61 -0.18 -1.60
C LEU A 81 -13.85 -0.52 -3.08
N GLY A 82 -13.18 -1.54 -3.62
CA GLY A 82 -13.45 -2.04 -4.96
C GLY A 82 -14.89 -2.51 -5.13
N ALA A 83 -15.41 -3.28 -4.17
CA ALA A 83 -16.82 -3.69 -4.15
C ALA A 83 -17.78 -2.48 -4.07
N PHE A 84 -17.44 -1.49 -3.23
CA PHE A 84 -18.20 -0.24 -3.15
C PHE A 84 -18.19 0.54 -4.47
N LEU A 85 -17.05 0.63 -5.16
CA LEU A 85 -16.92 1.28 -6.47
C LEU A 85 -17.70 0.57 -7.57
N ILE A 86 -17.81 -0.76 -7.50
CA ILE A 86 -18.67 -1.54 -8.41
C ILE A 86 -20.14 -1.19 -8.18
N LEU A 87 -20.58 -1.21 -6.91
CA LEU A 87 -21.94 -0.84 -6.56
C LEU A 87 -22.25 0.60 -6.99
N LEU A 88 -21.30 1.51 -6.77
CA LEU A 88 -21.38 2.90 -7.20
C LEU A 88 -21.57 2.99 -8.73
N ASN A 89 -20.76 2.27 -9.52
CA ASN A 89 -20.92 2.24 -10.98
C ASN A 89 -22.31 1.74 -11.40
N VAL A 90 -22.80 0.67 -10.79
CA VAL A 90 -24.15 0.13 -11.07
C VAL A 90 -25.23 1.19 -10.79
N VAL A 91 -25.13 1.90 -9.66
CA VAL A 91 -26.06 2.98 -9.31
C VAL A 91 -25.97 4.13 -10.33
N LEU A 92 -24.75 4.54 -10.71
CA LEU A 92 -24.53 5.62 -11.67
C LEU A 92 -25.13 5.29 -13.04
N PHE A 93 -24.90 4.08 -13.57
CA PHE A 93 -25.48 3.64 -14.84
C PHE A 93 -27.01 3.49 -14.78
N THR A 94 -27.55 3.12 -13.61
CA THR A 94 -29.01 3.03 -13.42
C THR A 94 -29.66 4.42 -13.43
N TRP A 95 -28.97 5.43 -12.88
CA TRP A 95 -29.49 6.80 -12.80
C TRP A 95 -29.26 7.62 -14.07
N TYR A 96 -28.18 7.34 -14.79
CA TYR A 96 -27.84 7.97 -16.06
C TYR A 96 -27.80 6.90 -17.17
N PRO A 97 -28.98 6.40 -17.60
CA PRO A 97 -29.04 5.49 -18.72
C PRO A 97 -28.49 6.19 -19.97
N ASP A 98 -27.44 5.62 -20.55
CA ASP A 98 -26.78 6.17 -21.72
C ASP A 98 -27.75 6.09 -22.92
N PRO A 99 -28.12 7.22 -23.55
CA PRO A 99 -28.98 7.20 -24.72
C PRO A 99 -28.33 6.50 -25.92
N PHE A 100 -27.01 6.31 -25.93
CA PHE A 100 -26.28 5.61 -26.98
C PHE A 100 -26.13 4.11 -26.73
N SER A 101 -26.41 3.62 -25.53
CA SER A 101 -26.40 2.19 -25.24
C SER A 101 -27.73 1.57 -25.68
N ASN A 102 -27.89 1.31 -26.98
CA ASN A 102 -29.01 0.51 -27.47
C ASN A 102 -28.89 -0.92 -26.91
N PRO A 103 -29.80 -1.36 -26.02
CA PRO A 103 -29.69 -2.66 -25.36
C PRO A 103 -29.86 -3.84 -26.32
N THR A 104 -30.38 -3.60 -27.54
CA THR A 104 -30.66 -4.62 -28.56
C THR A 104 -29.57 -4.76 -29.62
N ALA A 105 -28.65 -3.79 -29.78
CA ALA A 105 -27.59 -3.86 -30.80
C ALA A 105 -26.29 -4.49 -30.26
N SER A 106 -26.09 -4.47 -28.95
CA SER A 106 -24.96 -5.14 -28.30
C SER A 106 -25.43 -6.45 -27.66
N GLY A 107 -25.63 -7.48 -28.48
CA GLY A 107 -25.60 -8.89 -28.03
C GLY A 107 -24.20 -9.31 -27.54
N ASN A 108 -23.51 -8.41 -26.84
CA ASN A 108 -22.15 -8.58 -26.37
C ASN A 108 -22.20 -9.07 -24.93
N VAL A 109 -21.79 -10.31 -24.80
CA VAL A 109 -21.32 -11.05 -23.62
C VAL A 109 -20.12 -10.33 -22.92
N GLN A 110 -19.96 -9.01 -23.09
CA GLN A 110 -18.84 -8.18 -22.62
C GLN A 110 -19.18 -7.33 -21.38
N GLY A 111 -20.26 -7.62 -20.64
CA GLY A 111 -20.56 -6.94 -19.36
C GLY A 111 -19.65 -7.38 -18.20
N ILE A 112 -18.87 -8.45 -18.41
CA ILE A 112 -18.06 -9.12 -17.39
C ILE A 112 -16.60 -8.61 -17.27
N PRO A 113 -15.89 -7.94 -18.22
CA PRO A 113 -14.46 -7.64 -18.03
C PRO A 113 -14.13 -6.56 -16.99
N ILE A 114 -14.88 -5.45 -16.92
CA ILE A 114 -14.41 -4.24 -16.20
C ILE A 114 -14.46 -4.40 -14.68
N THR A 115 -15.49 -5.04 -14.16
CA THR A 115 -15.66 -5.31 -12.73
C THR A 115 -14.49 -6.12 -12.17
N PHE A 116 -14.06 -7.15 -12.91
CA PHE A 116 -12.90 -7.96 -12.55
C PHE A 116 -11.59 -7.18 -12.66
N VAL A 117 -11.44 -6.30 -13.66
CA VAL A 117 -10.25 -5.44 -13.79
C VAL A 117 -10.15 -4.46 -12.61
N ILE A 118 -11.26 -3.87 -12.16
CA ILE A 118 -11.27 -2.96 -11.01
C ILE A 118 -10.87 -3.71 -9.74
N LEU A 119 -11.45 -4.89 -9.50
CA LEU A 119 -11.10 -5.73 -8.35
C LEU A 119 -9.64 -6.20 -8.40
N ALA A 120 -9.19 -6.70 -9.55
CA ALA A 120 -7.83 -7.15 -9.74
C ALA A 120 -6.82 -6.03 -9.52
N THR A 121 -7.13 -4.81 -9.99
CA THR A 121 -6.26 -3.64 -9.81
C THR A 121 -6.25 -3.16 -8.34
N GLY A 122 -7.40 -3.18 -7.67
CA GLY A 122 -7.50 -2.91 -6.23
C GLY A 122 -6.68 -3.91 -5.40
N ALA A 123 -6.77 -5.21 -5.73
CA ALA A 123 -5.99 -6.26 -5.08
C ALA A 123 -4.48 -6.14 -5.38
N ALA A 124 -4.11 -5.92 -6.64
CA ALA A 124 -2.73 -5.78 -7.08
C ALA A 124 -2.04 -4.57 -6.43
N SER A 125 -2.70 -3.42 -6.37
CA SER A 125 -2.16 -2.23 -5.69
C SER A 125 -1.96 -2.46 -4.19
N GLY A 126 -2.90 -3.15 -3.53
CA GLY A 126 -2.75 -3.58 -2.14
C GLY A 126 -1.58 -4.54 -1.92
N TRP A 127 -1.37 -5.48 -2.85
CA TRP A 127 -0.26 -6.43 -2.81
C TRP A 127 1.10 -5.76 -3.04
N VAL A 128 1.22 -4.88 -4.04
CA VAL A 128 2.44 -4.10 -4.31
C VAL A 128 2.85 -3.31 -3.08
N ARG A 129 1.92 -2.67 -2.39
CA ARG A 129 2.23 -1.94 -1.15
C ARG A 129 2.75 -2.86 -0.05
N GLN A 130 2.21 -4.07 0.09
CA GLN A 130 2.76 -5.04 1.03
C GLN A 130 4.18 -5.46 0.66
N LEU A 131 4.46 -5.64 -0.63
CA LEU A 131 5.79 -5.99 -1.11
C LEU A 131 6.81 -4.88 -0.82
N VAL A 132 6.45 -3.62 -1.09
CA VAL A 132 7.27 -2.45 -0.76
C VAL A 132 7.54 -2.37 0.76
N ASN A 133 6.52 -2.62 1.58
CA ASN A 133 6.71 -2.62 3.03
C ASN A 133 7.68 -3.72 3.50
N ARG A 134 7.63 -4.91 2.88
CA ARG A 134 8.58 -6.00 3.19
C ARG A 134 10.00 -5.64 2.75
N ALA A 135 10.16 -5.11 1.54
CA ALA A 135 11.45 -4.67 1.02
C ALA A 135 12.08 -3.58 1.91
N ASN A 136 11.28 -2.61 2.37
CA ASN A 136 11.75 -1.56 3.27
C ASN A 136 12.18 -2.10 4.64
N ARG A 137 11.53 -3.16 5.15
CA ARG A 137 11.96 -3.82 6.39
C ARG A 137 13.30 -4.49 6.25
N GLN A 138 13.47 -5.29 5.19
CA GLN A 138 14.72 -5.95 4.90
C GLN A 138 15.83 -4.92 4.71
N ALA A 139 15.58 -3.84 3.98
CA ALA A 139 16.53 -2.75 3.83
C ALA A 139 16.89 -2.07 5.17
N ALA A 140 15.94 -1.93 6.09
CA ALA A 140 16.19 -1.38 7.42
C ALA A 140 16.99 -2.35 8.29
N GLU A 141 16.75 -3.65 8.21
CA GLU A 141 17.51 -4.70 8.90
C GLU A 141 18.96 -4.73 8.41
N LEU A 142 19.18 -4.76 7.09
CA LEU A 142 20.52 -4.70 6.50
C LEU A 142 21.28 -3.44 6.90
N ARG A 143 20.60 -2.28 6.98
CA ARG A 143 21.24 -1.05 7.45
C ARG A 143 21.68 -1.15 8.91
N ARG A 144 20.91 -1.84 9.76
CA ARG A 144 21.31 -2.04 11.17
C ARG A 144 22.49 -2.98 11.29
N GLU A 145 22.50 -4.07 10.53
CA GLU A 145 23.63 -5.00 10.47
C GLU A 145 24.90 -4.29 9.98
N GLN A 146 24.80 -3.47 8.93
CA GLN A 146 25.94 -2.68 8.44
C GLN A 146 26.48 -1.71 9.48
N VAL A 147 25.61 -1.07 10.28
CA VAL A 147 26.05 -0.17 11.36
C VAL A 147 26.74 -0.96 12.48
N ALA A 148 26.22 -2.13 12.85
CA ALA A 148 26.84 -2.99 13.85
C ALA A 148 28.22 -3.52 13.40
N LEU A 149 28.30 -4.03 12.16
CA LEU A 149 29.56 -4.50 11.55
C LEU A 149 30.62 -3.40 11.45
N LYS A 150 30.23 -2.18 11.08
CA LYS A 150 31.17 -1.04 11.07
C LYS A 150 31.74 -0.76 12.45
N HIS A 151 30.91 -0.84 13.49
CA HIS A 151 31.36 -0.62 14.86
C HIS A 151 32.38 -1.67 15.31
N GLU A 152 32.14 -2.95 15.01
CA GLU A 152 33.09 -4.04 15.30
C GLU A 152 34.44 -3.86 14.58
N ILE A 153 34.41 -3.39 13.32
CA ILE A 153 35.64 -3.12 12.56
C ILE A 153 36.42 -1.96 13.19
N GLU A 154 35.74 -0.88 13.58
CA GLU A 154 36.38 0.27 14.26
C GLU A 154 37.01 -0.14 15.60
N GLU A 155 36.35 -0.99 16.38
CA GLU A 155 36.91 -1.53 17.64
C GLU A 155 38.17 -2.38 17.40
N ARG A 156 38.18 -3.24 16.37
CA ARG A 156 39.35 -4.06 16.02
C ARG A 156 40.53 -3.19 15.56
N ILE A 157 40.28 -2.20 14.71
CA ILE A 157 41.32 -1.28 14.23
C ILE A 157 41.92 -0.49 15.40
N ALA A 158 41.09 -0.02 16.34
CA ALA A 158 41.57 0.70 17.53
C ALA A 158 42.44 -0.19 18.43
N ALA A 159 42.04 -1.46 18.63
CA ALA A 159 42.81 -2.42 19.42
C ALA A 159 44.17 -2.76 18.75
N GLU A 160 44.19 -2.96 17.44
CA GLU A 160 45.42 -3.22 16.68
C GLU A 160 46.39 -2.02 16.71
N ALA A 161 45.87 -0.78 16.60
CA ALA A 161 46.67 0.44 16.70
C ALA A 161 47.32 0.60 18.08
N ALA A 162 46.60 0.27 19.16
CA ALA A 162 47.14 0.32 20.52
C ALA A 162 48.29 -0.69 20.73
N LEU A 163 48.16 -1.90 20.16
CA LEU A 163 49.22 -2.92 20.22
C LEU A 163 50.46 -2.50 19.42
N ALA A 164 50.28 -1.92 18.24
CA ALA A 164 51.39 -1.44 17.42
C ALA A 164 52.22 -0.35 18.11
N HIS A 165 51.58 0.54 18.88
CA HIS A 165 52.27 1.60 19.63
C HIS A 165 53.15 1.03 20.76
N ILE A 166 52.75 -0.07 21.40
CA ILE A 166 53.54 -0.71 22.48
C ILE A 166 54.80 -1.39 21.93
N GLN A 167 54.79 -1.89 20.69
CA GLN A 167 55.94 -2.57 20.10
C GLN A 167 57.07 -1.63 19.63
N GLN A 168 56.80 -0.33 19.53
CA GLN A 168 57.80 0.68 19.12
C GLN A 168 58.54 1.34 20.29
N THR A 169 58.07 1.14 21.52
CA THR A 169 58.70 1.63 22.76
C THR A 169 59.55 0.55 23.40
#